data_AF-A0A1S2PVM8-F1
#
_entry.id   AF-A0A1S2PVM8-F1
#
_cell.length_a   1.000
_cell.length_b   1.000
_cell.length_c   1.000
_cell.angle_alpha   90.00
_cell.angle_beta   90.00
_cell.angle_gamma   90.00
#
_symmetry.space_group_name_H-M   'P 1'
#
loop_
_entity.id
_entity.type
_entity.pdbx_description
1 polymer ?
#
loop_
_entity_poly.entity_id
_entity_poly.type
_entity_poly.pdbx_seq_one_letter_code
_entity_poly.pdbx_strand_id
1 'polypeptide(L)' 'MYPIPVADPGRFHLILTVDGEPRMHSWWDDEVTSRRKFRSWADEYGSPVGAHIVLVDKEEGAALAVWPDDGAGIVSGGS' A
#
# COMPACT_ATOMS: atom_id res chain seq x y z
N MET A 1 1.06 25.60 27.00
CA MET A 1 0.85 24.22 26.49
C MET A 1 1.12 24.28 25.00
N TYR A 2 2.30 23.84 24.54
CA TYR A 2 2.55 23.73 23.10
C TYR A 2 1.73 22.53 22.59
N PRO A 3 1.06 22.62 21.41
CA PRO A 3 0.61 21.40 20.77
C PRO A 3 1.85 20.56 20.55
N ILE A 4 1.90 19.36 21.12
CA ILE A 4 2.82 18.33 20.63
C ILE A 4 2.53 18.24 19.14
N PRO A 5 3.48 18.54 18.24
CA PRO A 5 3.28 18.18 16.85
C PRO A 5 3.11 16.67 16.89
N VAL A 6 1.90 16.21 16.63
CA VAL A 6 1.68 14.81 16.28
C VAL A 6 2.49 14.69 15.01
N ALA A 7 3.70 14.14 15.12
CA ALA A 7 4.53 13.89 13.97
C ALA A 7 3.63 13.10 13.02
N ASP A 8 3.25 13.71 11.90
CA ASP A 8 2.40 13.02 10.95
C ASP A 8 3.20 11.77 10.56
N PRO A 9 2.64 10.56 10.73
CA PRO A 9 3.42 9.35 10.60
C PRO A 9 3.99 9.19 9.18
N GLY A 10 3.43 9.91 8.20
CA GLY A 10 3.87 9.99 6.82
C GLY A 10 2.65 10.10 5.90
N ARG A 11 2.79 10.73 4.74
CA ARG A 11 1.72 10.86 3.74
C ARG A 11 1.29 9.52 3.14
N PHE A 12 2.23 8.59 2.96
CA PHE A 12 2.02 7.33 2.26
C PHE A 12 1.97 6.16 3.24
N HIS A 13 0.87 5.39 3.19
CA HIS A 13 0.63 4.24 4.06
C HIS A 13 0.73 2.94 3.27
N LEU A 14 1.66 2.08 3.65
CA LEU A 14 1.78 0.72 3.12
C LEU A 14 1.22 -0.26 4.14
N ILE A 15 0.29 -1.10 3.69
CA ILE A 15 -0.41 -2.11 4.49
C ILE A 15 -0.22 -3.48 3.83
N LEU A 16 0.26 -4.47 4.59
CA LEU A 16 0.25 -5.87 4.21
C LEU A 16 -0.84 -6.58 5.00
N THR A 17 -1.73 -7.24 4.28
CA THR A 17 -2.74 -8.15 4.80
C THR A 17 -2.43 -9.57 4.33
N VAL A 18 -2.65 -10.56 5.20
CA VAL A 18 -2.50 -11.98 4.86
C VAL A 18 -3.73 -12.69 5.41
N ASP A 19 -4.46 -13.39 4.56
CA ASP A 19 -5.73 -14.04 4.89
C ASP A 19 -6.78 -13.07 5.48
N GLY A 20 -6.80 -11.84 4.96
CA GLY A 20 -7.70 -10.77 5.42
C GLY A 20 -7.25 -10.04 6.69
N GLU A 21 -6.18 -10.51 7.35
CA GLU A 21 -5.68 -9.92 8.59
C GLU A 21 -4.50 -8.98 8.32
N PRO A 22 -4.53 -7.73 8.81
CA PRO A 22 -3.40 -6.81 8.69
C PRO A 22 -2.20 -7.31 9.51
N ARG A 23 -1.09 -7.60 8.82
CA ARG A 23 0.16 -8.09 9.42
C ARG A 23 1.19 -6.99 9.61
N MET A 24 1.29 -6.06 8.67
CA MET A 24 2.30 -4.99 8.73
C MET A 24 1.74 -3.66 8.24
N HIS A 25 2.15 -2.58 8.93
CA HIS A 25 1.82 -1.21 8.60
C HIS A 25 3.07 -0.35 8.60
N SER A 26 3.17 0.58 7.64
CA SER A 26 4.35 1.40 7.45
C SER A 26 3.96 2.75 6.86
N TRP A 27 4.36 3.86 7.50
CA TRP A 27 4.14 5.27 7.07
C TRP A 27 5.38 6.06 6.61
N TRP A 28 5.29 6.61 5.38
CA TRP A 28 6.41 7.18 4.61
C TRP A 28 6.04 8.59 4.15
N ASP A 29 6.97 9.56 4.18
CA ASP A 29 6.73 10.91 3.65
C ASP A 29 6.94 11.04 2.13
N ASP A 30 7.70 10.11 1.54
CA ASP A 30 8.12 10.16 0.14
C ASP A 30 7.50 9.03 -0.69
N GLU A 31 6.82 9.40 -1.78
CA GLU A 31 6.12 8.46 -2.66
C GLU A 31 7.10 7.47 -3.29
N VAL A 32 8.26 7.96 -3.76
CA VAL A 32 9.25 7.13 -4.46
C VAL A 32 9.77 6.02 -3.55
N THR A 33 10.06 6.35 -2.30
CA THR A 33 10.51 5.41 -1.27
C THR A 33 9.39 4.42 -0.92
N SER A 34 8.15 4.89 -0.79
CA SER A 34 7.00 4.02 -0.48
C SER A 34 6.74 3.00 -1.61
N ARG A 35 6.82 3.41 -2.88
CA ARG A 35 6.72 2.52 -4.05
C ARG A 35 7.86 1.51 -4.16
N ARG A 36 9.07 1.88 -3.72
CA ARG A 36 10.20 0.93 -3.63
C ARG A 36 9.94 -0.13 -2.55
N LYS A 37 9.42 0.28 -1.39
CA LYS A 37 9.07 -0.67 -0.31
C LYS A 37 7.89 -1.56 -0.68
N PHE A 38 6.87 -1.03 -1.36
CA PHE A 38 5.77 -1.81 -1.90
C PHE A 38 6.28 -2.97 -2.78
N ARG A 39 7.17 -2.69 -3.75
CA ARG A 39 7.76 -3.75 -4.61
C ARG A 39 8.56 -4.76 -3.80
N SER A 40 9.38 -4.29 -2.87
CA SER A 40 10.15 -5.18 -1.98
C SER A 40 9.24 -6.11 -1.17
N TRP A 41 8.10 -5.62 -0.68
CA TRP A 41 7.14 -6.45 0.05
C TRP A 41 6.40 -7.42 -0.86
N ALA A 42 6.08 -7.03 -2.09
CA ALA A 42 5.51 -7.95 -3.07
C ALA A 42 6.48 -9.10 -3.39
N ASP A 43 7.76 -8.80 -3.55
CA ASP A 43 8.79 -9.83 -3.80
C ASP A 43 9.01 -10.75 -2.59
N GLU A 44 8.95 -10.21 -1.36
CA GLU A 44 9.23 -10.96 -0.13
C GLU A 44 8.01 -11.72 0.42
N TYR A 45 6.84 -11.07 0.40
CA TYR A 45 5.60 -11.54 1.03
C TYR A 45 4.48 -11.84 0.02
N GLY A 46 4.73 -11.77 -1.28
CA GLY A 46 3.76 -12.13 -2.32
C GLY A 46 3.70 -13.62 -2.67
N SER A 47 4.49 -14.47 -2.01
CA SER A 47 4.44 -15.92 -2.22
C SER A 47 3.27 -16.64 -1.49
N PRO A 48 2.92 -16.28 -0.24
CA PRO A 48 1.74 -16.82 0.45
C PRO A 48 0.42 -16.55 -0.30
N VAL A 49 -0.43 -17.57 -0.38
CA VAL A 49 -1.83 -17.43 -0.81
C VAL A 49 -2.55 -16.49 0.16
N GLY A 50 -3.32 -15.53 -0.37
CA GLY A 50 -4.07 -14.58 0.45
C GLY A 50 -3.27 -13.35 0.91
N ALA A 51 -2.03 -13.17 0.47
CA ALA A 51 -1.27 -11.94 0.71
C ALA A 51 -1.79 -10.80 -0.17
N HIS A 52 -2.13 -9.67 0.42
CA HIS A 52 -2.60 -8.47 -0.25
C HIS A 52 -1.84 -7.27 0.32
N ILE A 53 -1.25 -6.44 -0.55
CA ILE A 53 -0.51 -5.25 -0.17
C ILE A 53 -1.18 -4.04 -0.81
N VAL A 54 -1.38 -2.98 -0.03
CA VAL A 54 -1.98 -1.73 -0.51
C VAL A 54 -1.09 -0.56 -0.12
N LEU A 55 -0.78 0.29 -1.09
CA LEU A 55 -0.14 1.59 -0.88
C LEU A 55 -1.19 2.68 -1.05
N VAL A 56 -1.40 3.49 -0.01
CA VAL A 56 -2.39 4.58 0.03
C VAL A 56 -1.68 5.93 0.16
N ASP A 57 -2.08 6.91 -0.62
CA ASP A 57 -1.82 8.33 -0.35
C ASP A 57 -2.92 8.87 0.56
N LYS A 58 -2.57 9.25 1.78
CA LYS A 58 -3.51 9.78 2.78
C LYS A 58 -3.99 11.19 2.43
N GLU A 59 -3.17 11.99 1.75
CA GLU A 59 -3.56 13.36 1.38
C GLU A 59 -4.65 13.34 0.30
N GLU A 60 -4.51 12.45 -0.68
CA GLU A 60 -5.49 12.28 -1.74
C GLU A 60 -6.61 11.29 -1.37
N GLY A 61 -6.40 10.48 -0.32
CA GLY A 61 -7.33 9.43 0.11
C GLY A 61 -7.45 8.29 -0.89
N ALA A 62 -6.41 8.06 -1.71
CA ALA A 62 -6.45 7.14 -2.84
C ALA A 62 -5.41 6.02 -2.73
N ALA A 63 -5.76 4.82 -3.19
CA ALA A 63 -4.80 3.74 -3.36
C ALA A 63 -3.93 4.02 -4.60
N LEU A 64 -2.62 4.16 -4.41
CA LEU A 64 -1.65 4.38 -5.47
C LEU A 64 -1.19 3.09 -6.15
N ALA A 65 -1.23 1.98 -5.42
CA ALA A 65 -0.86 0.66 -5.91
C ALA A 65 -1.48 -0.44 -5.03
N VAL A 66 -1.80 -1.57 -5.66
CA VAL A 66 -2.29 -2.77 -4.98
C VAL A 66 -1.52 -3.99 -5.50
N TRP A 67 -1.27 -4.96 -4.63
CA TRP A 67 -0.70 -6.24 -4.96
C TRP A 67 -1.55 -7.36 -4.32
N PRO A 68 -1.85 -8.47 -5.00
CA PRO A 68 -1.61 -8.66 -6.43
C PRO A 68 -2.36 -7.60 -7.23
N ASP A 69 -1.76 -7.15 -8.34
CA ASP A 69 -2.43 -6.22 -9.27
C ASP A 69 -3.56 -7.00 -9.93
N ASP A 70 -4.75 -6.93 -9.34
CA ASP A 70 -5.96 -7.44 -9.97
C ASP A 70 -6.20 -6.51 -11.16
N GLY A 71 -5.68 -6.87 -12.34
CA GLY A 71 -5.74 -6.09 -13.58
C GLY A 71 -7.16 -5.85 -14.11
N ALA A 72 -8.18 -5.81 -13.24
CA ALA A 72 -9.55 -5.44 -13.52
C ALA A 72 -9.68 -3.94 -13.79
N GLY A 73 -9.10 -3.53 -14.92
CA GLY A 73 -9.15 -2.16 -15.41
C GLY A 73 -8.98 -1.99 -16.91
N ILE A 74 -8.83 -3.06 -17.71
CA ILE A 74 -9.09 -3.03 -19.15
C ILE A 74 -9.81 -4.30 -19.62
N VAL A 75 -11.07 -4.46 -19.22
CA VAL A 75 -12.01 -5.20 -20.07
C VAL A 75 -12.35 -4.33 -21.28
N SER A 76 -11.47 -4.29 -22.26
CA SER A 76 -11.88 -3.92 -23.62
C SER A 76 -12.54 -5.15 -24.22
N GLY A 77 -13.83 -5.02 -24.56
CA GLY A 77 -14.68 -6.07 -25.13
C GLY A 77 -14.02 -6.79 -26.31
N GLY A 78 -14.31 -8.05 -26.55
CA GLY A 78 -15.65 -8.48 -26.90
C GLY A 78 -15.69 -8.73 -28.41
N SER A 79 -15.89 -10.01 -28.75
CA SER A 79 -16.00 -10.65 -30.08
C SER A 79 -14.69 -10.96 -30.81
#